data_AF-A0A3B0IXH4-F1
#
_entry.id   AF-A0A3B0IXH4-F1
#
_cell.length_a   1.000
_cell.length_b   1.000
_cell.length_c   1.000
_cell.angle_alpha   90.00
_cell.angle_beta   90.00
_cell.angle_gamma   90.00
#
_symmetry.space_group_name_H-M   'P 1'
#
loop_
_entity.id
_entity.type
_entity.pdbx_description
1 polymer ?
#
loop_
_entity_poly.entity_id
_entity_poly.type
_entity_poly.pdbx_seq_one_letter_code
_entity_poly.pdbx_strand_id
1 'polypeptide(L)'
;MLMSGKKHIFKMVPGQKVFNETRMRIFQDSVDGEELTWNSFDKIGFIPLDDEDDRVLDLPIKFCNAASDGPFTIVACIKENGKDLKKTSYRCDKEEGLITNCKFPVVPFRNAKLGYENNLHSFVYLNEKLMKISIDYEVLQPSDYITRHIYVFNAQPVEYKYVTWEESGDTYKYYFSDNQGNIIDSPDNQALQYIERHVKEEVIRDIISSKIPEDIILSKTFAKIFVEKTTHNQLETIANTLNSDQLQVFAESLTDNQFLALVDHLTDHQLQTLTHTLDPEKLRIIVPILNKDQITNLVKDLNLDQVKAIFPHFKMDQFMEAIKTISNDQFVELIKDASEEVINVIFGETMRSRLPVLVATLKGDQLHNLINKLDDKKLAIVARELTDDLIRFRWLLSF
;
A
#
# COMPACT_ATOMS: atom_id res chain seq x y z
N MET A 1 6.35 -7.51 20.73
CA MET A 1 6.76 -6.14 21.13
C MET A 1 6.99 -5.37 19.85
N LEU A 2 6.07 -4.48 19.48
CA LEU A 2 6.25 -3.58 18.33
C LEU A 2 7.34 -2.57 18.70
N MET A 3 8.48 -2.61 18.01
CA MET A 3 9.52 -1.59 18.18
C MET A 3 8.94 -0.25 17.71
N SER A 4 8.95 0.77 18.57
CA SER A 4 8.60 2.14 18.16
C SER A 4 9.64 2.62 17.14
N GLY A 5 9.18 3.34 16.11
CA GLY A 5 10.06 3.89 15.08
C GLY A 5 11.13 4.83 15.65
N LYS A 6 12.25 5.00 14.92
CA LYS A 6 13.27 5.99 15.31
C LYS A 6 12.67 7.38 15.14
N LYS A 7 12.73 8.22 16.18
CA LYS A 7 12.18 9.57 16.18
C LYS A 7 13.30 10.60 16.04
N HIS A 8 13.11 11.54 15.11
CA HIS A 8 13.96 12.68 14.85
C HIS A 8 13.18 13.94 15.16
N ILE A 9 13.66 14.71 16.13
CA ILE A 9 12.93 15.84 16.67
C ILE A 9 13.62 17.11 16.20
N PHE A 10 12.86 18.00 15.56
CA PHE A 10 13.37 19.29 15.11
C PHE A 10 12.68 20.41 15.87
N LYS A 11 13.48 21.34 16.38
CA LYS A 11 12.98 22.61 16.88
C LYS A 11 12.70 23.54 15.71
N MET A 12 11.48 24.08 15.67
CA MET A 12 11.09 25.09 14.70
C MET A 12 11.60 26.45 15.15
N VAL A 13 12.23 27.18 14.24
CA VAL A 13 12.77 28.53 14.45
C VAL A 13 12.53 29.40 13.22
N PRO A 14 12.58 30.74 13.33
CA PRO A 14 12.64 31.61 12.17
C PRO A 14 13.85 31.25 11.29
N GLY A 15 13.60 30.99 10.01
CA GLY A 15 14.60 30.59 9.03
C GLY A 15 14.87 31.70 8.01
N GLN A 16 14.80 31.33 6.73
CA GLN A 16 15.10 32.24 5.64
C GLN A 16 13.98 33.27 5.43
N LYS A 17 14.34 34.56 5.38
CA LYS A 17 13.44 35.65 4.96
C LYS A 17 12.89 35.42 3.56
N VAL A 18 11.58 35.58 3.42
CA VAL A 18 10.88 35.51 2.13
C VAL A 18 10.21 36.86 1.84
N PHE A 19 10.39 37.38 0.63
CA PHE A 19 9.83 38.66 0.24
C PHE A 19 8.48 38.50 -0.48
N ASN A 20 7.61 39.50 -0.33
CA ASN A 20 6.30 39.58 -0.96
C ASN A 20 6.32 40.53 -2.15
N GLU A 21 7.03 40.17 -3.22
CA GLU A 21 7.01 40.95 -4.46
C GLU A 21 5.60 41.09 -5.05
N THR A 22 4.74 40.11 -4.81
CA THR A 22 3.35 40.08 -5.26
C THR A 22 2.41 41.05 -4.53
N ARG A 23 2.86 41.76 -3.49
CA ARG A 23 2.06 42.71 -2.69
C ARG A 23 0.74 42.12 -2.17
N MET A 24 0.77 40.86 -1.77
CA MET A 24 -0.38 40.16 -1.20
C MET A 24 -0.72 40.72 0.18
N ARG A 25 -2.01 40.72 0.55
CA ARG A 25 -2.46 41.10 1.90
C ARG A 25 -2.61 39.86 2.77
N ILE A 26 -2.39 40.02 4.06
CA ILE A 26 -2.50 38.95 5.05
C ILE A 26 -3.31 39.47 6.22
N PHE A 27 -4.29 38.70 6.66
CA PHE A 27 -5.22 39.05 7.71
C PHE A 27 -5.17 38.00 8.80
N GLN A 28 -5.37 38.43 10.05
CA GLN A 28 -5.43 37.50 11.16
C GLN A 28 -6.81 36.85 11.25
N ASP A 29 -6.84 35.52 11.40
CA ASP A 29 -8.01 34.65 11.59
C ASP A 29 -8.99 34.58 10.40
N SER A 30 -9.37 35.71 9.81
CA SER A 30 -10.22 35.80 8.62
C SER A 30 -9.91 37.05 7.81
N VAL A 31 -10.48 37.12 6.61
CA VAL A 31 -10.39 38.26 5.68
C VAL A 31 -10.93 39.57 6.29
N ASP A 32 -11.92 39.48 7.17
CA ASP A 32 -12.48 40.62 7.91
C ASP A 32 -11.66 41.01 9.16
N GLY A 33 -10.56 40.29 9.42
CA GLY A 33 -9.68 40.49 10.58
C GLY A 33 -8.69 41.65 10.42
N GLU A 34 -7.78 41.77 11.38
CA GLU A 34 -6.72 42.79 11.34
C GLU A 34 -5.70 42.44 10.24
N GLU A 35 -5.41 43.40 9.35
CA GLU A 35 -4.36 43.26 8.33
C GLU A 35 -2.98 43.26 9.01
N LEU A 36 -2.23 42.18 8.83
CA LEU A 36 -0.90 42.01 9.41
C LEU A 36 0.19 42.57 8.48
N THR A 37 1.24 43.15 9.08
CA THR A 37 2.38 43.66 8.31
C THR A 37 3.35 42.54 7.92
N TRP A 38 3.88 42.61 6.70
CA TRP A 38 4.89 41.68 6.14
C TRP A 38 6.33 41.91 6.65
N ASN A 39 6.53 42.71 7.71
CA ASN A 39 7.86 43.20 8.12
C ASN A 39 8.85 42.07 8.47
N SER A 40 8.36 40.90 8.90
CA SER A 40 9.17 39.69 9.06
C SER A 40 8.35 38.47 8.70
N PHE A 41 8.49 38.02 7.45
CA PHE A 41 7.91 36.78 6.95
C PHE A 41 9.07 35.82 6.66
N ASP A 42 9.25 34.86 7.56
CA ASP A 42 10.34 33.91 7.53
C ASP A 42 9.81 32.50 7.30
N LYS A 43 10.47 31.77 6.41
CA LYS A 43 10.29 30.33 6.29
C LYS A 43 10.67 29.67 7.62
N ILE A 44 10.06 28.54 7.94
CA ILE A 44 10.46 27.76 9.11
C ILE A 44 11.85 27.17 8.85
N GLY A 45 12.77 27.46 9.77
CA GLY A 45 14.01 26.72 9.93
C GLY A 45 13.83 25.58 10.93
N PHE A 46 14.58 24.50 10.72
CA PHE A 46 14.57 23.32 11.55
C PHE A 46 15.96 23.08 12.13
N ILE A 47 16.04 23.01 13.46
CA ILE A 47 17.27 22.65 14.17
C ILE A 47 17.06 21.25 14.76
N PRO A 48 17.84 20.23 14.34
CA PRO A 48 17.76 18.90 14.94
C PRO A 48 18.11 18.97 16.44
N LEU A 49 17.44 18.16 17.26
CA LEU A 49 17.73 18.02 18.69
C LEU A 49 18.58 16.79 19.01
N ASP A 50 18.73 15.88 18.06
CA ASP A 50 19.63 14.75 18.10
C ASP A 50 21.04 15.13 17.60
N ASP A 51 22.08 14.50 18.15
CA ASP A 51 23.50 14.77 17.83
C ASP A 51 23.91 14.40 16.37
N GLU A 52 22.97 14.02 15.51
CA GLU A 52 23.20 13.72 14.08
C GLU A 52 23.05 15.01 13.25
N ASP A 53 24.08 15.87 13.30
CA ASP A 53 24.16 17.23 12.70
C ASP A 53 23.94 17.30 11.17
N ASP A 54 23.84 16.18 10.46
CA ASP A 54 23.74 16.13 8.99
C ASP A 54 22.29 16.15 8.47
N ARG A 55 21.26 16.04 9.32
CA ARG A 55 19.85 15.97 8.89
C ARG A 55 19.26 17.36 8.66
N VAL A 56 18.91 17.65 7.41
CA VAL A 56 18.25 18.90 7.00
C VAL A 56 16.79 18.64 6.63
N LEU A 57 15.87 19.20 7.42
CA LEU A 57 14.44 19.27 7.08
C LEU A 57 14.16 20.61 6.39
N ASP A 58 13.49 20.58 5.24
CA ASP A 58 13.04 21.78 4.53
C ASP A 58 11.58 21.63 4.11
N LEU A 59 10.74 22.61 4.47
CA LEU A 59 9.33 22.64 4.12
C LEU A 59 9.02 23.83 3.21
N PRO A 60 8.82 23.63 1.89
CA PRO A 60 8.57 24.73 0.97
C PRO A 60 7.19 25.37 1.20
N ILE A 61 7.14 26.69 1.10
CA ILE A 61 5.91 27.46 1.18
C ILE A 61 5.16 27.35 -0.15
N LYS A 62 3.93 26.80 -0.08
CA LYS A 62 3.06 26.68 -1.23
C LYS A 62 1.59 26.73 -0.84
N PHE A 63 0.86 27.55 -1.57
CA PHE A 63 -0.59 27.72 -1.43
C PHE A 63 -1.22 27.53 -2.80
N CYS A 64 -2.28 26.75 -2.91
CA CYS A 64 -3.07 26.66 -4.14
C CYS A 64 -4.54 26.76 -3.79
N ASN A 65 -5.29 27.54 -4.55
CA ASN A 65 -6.74 27.63 -4.43
C ASN A 65 -7.39 27.60 -5.82
N ALA A 66 -8.52 26.91 -5.91
CA ALA A 66 -9.30 26.79 -7.12
C ALA A 66 -10.54 27.69 -7.02
N ALA A 67 -10.69 28.63 -7.97
CA ALA A 67 -11.89 29.42 -8.13
C ALA A 67 -12.65 28.95 -9.37
N SER A 68 -13.97 28.79 -9.26
CA SER A 68 -14.83 28.52 -10.41
C SER A 68 -15.11 29.81 -11.18
N ASP A 69 -14.82 29.83 -12.48
CA ASP A 69 -15.11 30.95 -13.38
C ASP A 69 -15.81 30.45 -14.65
N GLY A 70 -17.14 30.47 -14.65
CA GLY A 70 -17.96 29.95 -15.76
C GLY A 70 -17.66 28.48 -16.08
N PRO A 71 -17.37 28.11 -17.34
CA PRO A 71 -17.07 26.73 -17.74
C PRO A 71 -15.64 26.27 -17.38
N PHE A 72 -14.82 27.13 -16.78
CA PHE A 72 -13.43 26.82 -16.41
C PHE A 72 -13.24 26.87 -14.89
N THR A 73 -12.20 26.18 -14.41
CA THR A 73 -11.66 26.31 -13.06
C THR A 73 -10.33 27.03 -13.14
N ILE A 74 -10.15 28.14 -12.44
CA ILE A 74 -8.87 28.84 -12.33
C ILE A 74 -8.19 28.38 -11.05
N VAL A 75 -7.08 27.67 -11.17
CA VAL A 75 -6.22 27.34 -10.03
C VAL A 75 -5.14 28.40 -9.93
N ALA A 76 -5.08 29.11 -8.83
CA ALA A 76 -3.97 30.00 -8.54
C ALA A 76 -3.12 29.42 -7.43
N CYS A 77 -1.83 29.35 -7.69
CA CYS A 77 -0.84 28.93 -6.73
C CYS A 77 0.15 30.05 -6.44
N ILE A 78 0.54 30.15 -5.18
CA ILE A 78 1.63 30.97 -4.71
C ILE A 78 2.69 30.02 -4.18
N LYS A 79 3.92 30.15 -4.66
CA LYS A 79 5.03 29.25 -4.31
C LYS A 79 6.34 30.02 -4.21
N GLU A 80 7.29 29.45 -3.48
CA GLU A 80 8.68 29.92 -3.45
C GLU A 80 9.29 29.98 -4.85
N ASN A 81 10.00 31.07 -5.14
CA ASN A 81 10.84 31.27 -6.32
C ASN A 81 12.10 32.02 -5.87
N GLY A 82 13.12 31.28 -5.45
CA GLY A 82 14.30 31.88 -4.83
C GLY A 82 13.95 32.43 -3.44
N LYS A 83 14.09 33.74 -3.25
CA LYS A 83 13.76 34.42 -1.98
C LYS A 83 12.36 35.05 -1.97
N ASP A 84 11.58 34.83 -3.03
CA ASP A 84 10.32 35.53 -3.24
C ASP A 84 9.14 34.55 -3.34
N LEU A 85 7.94 35.01 -2.98
CA LEU A 85 6.69 34.32 -3.30
C LEU A 85 6.16 34.80 -4.65
N LYS A 86 5.96 33.85 -5.58
CA LYS A 86 5.44 34.15 -6.91
C LYS A 86 4.06 33.51 -7.12
N LYS A 87 3.11 34.35 -7.53
CA LYS A 87 1.79 33.91 -7.99
C LYS A 87 1.89 33.34 -9.40
N THR A 88 1.29 32.18 -9.61
CA THR A 88 1.09 31.54 -10.90
C THR A 88 -0.36 31.11 -11.01
N SER A 89 -1.02 31.42 -12.13
CA SER A 89 -2.42 31.05 -12.36
C SER A 89 -2.53 30.09 -13.54
N TYR A 90 -3.42 29.11 -13.40
CA TYR A 90 -3.67 28.03 -14.35
C TYR A 90 -5.17 28.02 -14.68
N ARG A 91 -5.53 27.93 -15.96
CA ARG A 91 -6.93 27.80 -16.40
C ARG A 91 -7.18 26.35 -16.77
N CYS A 92 -8.18 25.72 -16.17
CA CYS A 92 -8.45 24.30 -16.25
C CYS A 92 -9.87 24.03 -16.77
N ASP A 93 -10.02 23.08 -17.70
CA ASP A 93 -11.31 22.71 -18.30
C ASP A 93 -12.13 21.85 -17.32
N LYS A 94 -13.43 22.13 -17.14
CA LYS A 94 -14.29 21.42 -16.16
C LYS A 94 -14.77 20.03 -16.59
N GLU A 95 -14.76 19.71 -17.88
CA GLU A 95 -15.50 18.57 -18.43
C GLU A 95 -14.88 17.17 -18.22
N GLU A 96 -13.66 17.04 -17.70
CA GLU A 96 -12.99 15.73 -17.56
C GLU A 96 -12.59 15.34 -16.13
N GLY A 97 -13.09 16.00 -15.09
CA GLY A 97 -12.84 15.64 -13.68
C GLY A 97 -11.37 15.64 -13.24
N LEU A 98 -10.44 15.99 -14.14
CA LEU A 98 -9.00 15.95 -13.95
C LEU A 98 -8.42 17.32 -14.28
N ILE A 99 -7.92 17.98 -13.25
CA ILE A 99 -7.27 19.29 -13.30
C ILE A 99 -5.86 19.20 -13.95
N THR A 100 -5.53 18.05 -14.56
CA THR A 100 -4.31 17.81 -15.34
C THR A 100 -4.30 18.53 -16.69
N ASN A 101 -5.46 19.01 -17.17
CA ASN A 101 -5.61 19.59 -18.51
C ASN A 101 -5.57 21.14 -18.51
N CYS A 102 -4.96 21.78 -17.52
CA CYS A 102 -4.90 23.24 -17.48
C CYS A 102 -4.15 23.82 -18.71
N LYS A 103 -4.84 24.61 -19.52
CA LYS A 103 -4.28 25.32 -20.69
C LYS A 103 -3.74 26.69 -20.26
N PHE A 104 -2.47 26.95 -20.56
CA PHE A 104 -1.74 28.15 -20.14
C PHE A 104 -1.94 29.32 -21.11
N PRO A 105 -2.06 30.59 -20.65
CA PRO A 105 -1.78 31.74 -21.48
C PRO A 105 -0.27 32.08 -21.44
N VAL A 106 0.40 31.81 -22.57
CA VAL A 106 1.60 32.47 -23.12
C VAL A 106 2.76 32.79 -22.15
N VAL A 107 3.49 31.79 -21.64
CA VAL A 107 4.96 31.85 -21.38
C VAL A 107 5.53 30.41 -21.47
N PRO A 108 6.69 30.15 -22.12
CA PRO A 108 7.09 28.79 -22.46
C PRO A 108 7.82 28.11 -21.30
N PHE A 109 7.10 27.31 -20.51
CA PHE A 109 7.70 26.19 -19.78
C PHE A 109 6.82 24.97 -20.01
N ARG A 110 7.17 24.19 -21.05
CA ARG A 110 6.66 22.83 -21.20
C ARG A 110 7.20 22.02 -20.01
N ASN A 111 6.30 21.31 -19.32
CA ASN A 111 6.55 20.31 -18.25
C ASN A 111 6.37 20.76 -16.79
N ALA A 112 5.39 21.62 -16.48
CA ALA A 112 4.89 21.72 -15.11
C ALA A 112 3.68 20.78 -14.90
N LYS A 113 3.94 19.52 -14.48
CA LYS A 113 2.88 18.63 -13.96
C LYS A 113 2.30 19.27 -12.68
N LEU A 114 1.04 19.70 -12.73
CA LEU A 114 0.32 20.30 -11.61
C LEU A 114 -0.30 19.22 -10.72
N GLY A 115 0.52 18.54 -9.92
CA GLY A 115 0.03 17.66 -8.85
C GLY A 115 -0.01 18.38 -7.50
N TYR A 116 -0.87 19.40 -7.30
CA TYR A 116 -0.80 20.26 -6.10
C TYR A 116 -2.12 20.95 -5.71
N GLU A 117 -3.22 20.23 -5.61
CA GLU A 117 -4.52 20.88 -5.42
C GLU A 117 -4.83 21.26 -3.96
N ASN A 118 -4.15 20.68 -2.97
CA ASN A 118 -4.69 20.65 -1.61
C ASN A 118 -3.74 21.10 -0.48
N ASN A 119 -2.69 21.87 -0.77
CA ASN A 119 -2.04 22.64 0.32
C ASN A 119 -2.84 23.91 0.58
N LEU A 120 -3.92 23.74 1.34
CA LEU A 120 -4.69 24.86 1.90
C LEU A 120 -3.89 25.62 2.95
N HIS A 121 -2.85 25.00 3.53
CA HIS A 121 -2.12 25.56 4.65
C HIS A 121 -0.59 25.41 4.50
N SER A 122 0.15 26.47 4.83
CA SER A 122 1.59 26.41 5.11
C SER A 122 1.86 27.04 6.48
N PHE A 123 2.94 26.63 7.14
CA PHE A 123 3.37 27.25 8.39
C PHE A 123 4.58 28.15 8.14
N VAL A 124 4.58 29.34 8.73
CA VAL A 124 5.67 30.33 8.60
C VAL A 124 5.85 31.08 9.91
N TYR A 125 6.97 31.76 10.07
CA TYR A 125 7.11 32.78 11.10
C TYR A 125 6.70 34.14 10.54
N LEU A 126 5.71 34.76 11.17
CA LEU A 126 5.29 36.13 10.88
C LEU A 126 5.40 36.95 12.16
N ASN A 127 6.22 38.01 12.14
CA ASN A 127 6.44 38.86 13.32
C ASN A 127 6.86 38.03 14.55
N GLU A 128 7.82 37.13 14.32
CA GLU A 128 8.40 36.20 15.30
C GLU A 128 7.42 35.18 15.89
N LYS A 129 6.19 35.11 15.38
CA LYS A 129 5.18 34.12 15.80
C LYS A 129 5.00 33.07 14.72
N LEU A 130 4.89 31.81 15.14
CA LEU A 130 4.53 30.73 14.23
C LEU A 130 3.05 30.87 13.84
N MET A 131 2.80 30.95 12.55
CA MET A 131 1.47 31.11 11.97
C MET A 131 1.14 29.95 11.05
N LYS A 132 -0.08 29.43 11.14
CA LYS A 132 -0.74 28.65 10.09
C LYS A 132 -1.36 29.62 9.09
N ILE A 133 -0.87 29.62 7.86
CA ILE A 133 -1.38 30.49 6.79
C ILE A 133 -2.21 29.68 5.81
N SER A 134 -3.40 30.16 5.47
CA SER A 134 -4.19 29.71 4.33
C SER A 134 -4.38 30.79 3.28
N ILE A 135 -4.67 30.37 2.06
CA ILE A 135 -5.05 31.27 0.96
C ILE A 135 -6.57 31.30 0.79
N ASP A 136 -7.12 32.48 0.65
CA ASP A 136 -8.53 32.73 0.38
C ASP A 136 -8.69 33.76 -0.75
N TYR A 137 -9.92 33.95 -1.22
CA TYR A 137 -10.24 34.94 -2.26
C TYR A 137 -11.27 35.97 -1.76
N GLU A 138 -10.97 37.23 -1.99
CA GLU A 138 -11.95 38.31 -1.90
C GLU A 138 -12.50 38.64 -3.28
N VAL A 139 -13.83 38.79 -3.34
CA VAL A 139 -14.52 39.28 -4.53
C VAL A 139 -14.68 40.79 -4.41
N LEU A 140 -13.86 41.55 -5.14
CA LEU A 140 -14.10 42.97 -5.37
C LEU A 140 -14.98 43.11 -6.62
N GLN A 141 -16.15 43.73 -6.47
CA GLN A 141 -17.00 44.15 -7.59
C GLN A 141 -16.75 45.64 -7.90
N PRO A 142 -15.93 45.99 -8.90
CA PRO A 142 -15.78 47.35 -9.38
C PRO A 142 -16.68 47.51 -10.63
N SER A 143 -17.95 47.86 -10.44
CA SER A 143 -18.95 48.13 -11.51
C SER A 143 -19.25 46.96 -12.46
N ASP A 144 -20.37 47.09 -13.19
CA ASP A 144 -21.21 46.05 -13.80
C ASP A 144 -20.57 45.03 -14.77
N TYR A 145 -19.25 45.01 -14.99
CA TYR A 145 -18.64 44.16 -16.04
C TYR A 145 -17.31 43.47 -15.71
N ILE A 146 -16.67 43.66 -14.55
CA ILE A 146 -15.39 42.97 -14.24
C ILE A 146 -15.28 42.55 -12.76
N THR A 147 -15.59 41.30 -12.43
CA THR A 147 -15.29 40.74 -11.10
C THR A 147 -13.78 40.56 -10.92
N ARG A 148 -13.15 41.28 -9.97
CA ARG A 148 -11.73 41.07 -9.63
C ARG A 148 -11.61 40.22 -8.38
N HIS A 149 -10.94 39.08 -8.51
CA HIS A 149 -10.57 38.24 -7.38
C HIS A 149 -9.20 38.68 -6.85
N ILE A 150 -9.14 39.10 -5.59
CA ILE A 150 -7.89 39.38 -4.89
C ILE A 150 -7.58 38.20 -3.98
N TYR A 151 -6.32 37.74 -4.02
CA TYR A 151 -5.84 36.69 -3.12
C TYR A 151 -5.45 37.32 -1.79
N VAL A 152 -6.00 36.77 -0.73
CA VAL A 152 -5.73 37.18 0.65
C VAL A 152 -5.25 35.97 1.42
N PHE A 153 -4.37 36.21 2.39
CA PHE A 153 -3.94 35.16 3.30
C PHE A 153 -4.65 35.30 4.62
N ASN A 154 -5.16 34.20 5.16
CA ASN A 154 -5.62 34.14 6.54
C ASN A 154 -4.50 33.49 7.38
N ALA A 155 -4.10 34.16 8.46
CA ALA A 155 -3.05 33.70 9.36
C ALA A 155 -3.64 33.42 10.74
N GLN A 156 -3.42 32.22 11.24
CA GLN A 156 -3.83 31.79 12.57
C GLN A 156 -2.58 31.49 13.41
N PRO A 157 -2.40 32.11 14.58
CA PRO A 157 -1.28 31.81 15.44
C PRO A 157 -1.35 30.37 15.97
N VAL A 158 -0.20 29.72 16.04
CA VAL A 158 -0.07 28.37 16.61
C VAL A 158 1.12 28.31 17.55
N GLU A 159 1.03 27.49 18.59
CA GLU A 159 2.03 27.43 19.66
C GLU A 159 2.97 26.22 19.58
N TYR A 160 2.98 25.52 18.44
CA TYR A 160 3.87 24.38 18.24
C TYR A 160 5.34 24.82 18.22
N LYS A 161 6.20 24.06 18.89
CA LYS A 161 7.64 24.35 19.00
C LYS A 161 8.52 23.30 18.32
N TYR A 162 8.01 22.08 18.19
CA TYR A 162 8.76 20.96 17.63
C TYR A 162 7.93 20.21 16.60
N VAL A 163 8.60 19.71 15.58
CA VAL A 163 8.06 18.72 14.66
C VAL A 163 8.89 17.45 14.81
N THR A 164 8.22 16.31 14.88
CA THR A 164 8.89 15.01 14.91
C THR A 164 8.69 14.33 13.58
N TRP A 165 9.81 13.86 13.05
CA TRP A 165 9.89 12.90 11.97
C TRP A 165 10.10 11.52 12.59
N GLU A 166 9.12 10.63 12.46
CA GLU A 166 9.19 9.26 12.97
C GLU A 166 9.37 8.26 11.80
N GLU A 167 10.48 7.54 11.84
CA GLU A 167 10.83 6.43 10.94
C GLU A 167 10.12 5.16 11.43
N SER A 168 8.97 4.83 10.85
CA SER A 168 8.21 3.63 11.18
C SER A 168 8.37 2.60 10.06
N GLY A 169 9.43 1.79 10.14
CA GLY A 169 9.79 0.87 9.06
C GLY A 169 10.16 1.66 7.80
N ASP A 170 9.52 1.36 6.68
CA ASP A 170 9.77 2.03 5.41
C ASP A 170 8.93 3.33 5.24
N THR A 171 8.18 3.76 6.27
CA THR A 171 7.31 4.97 6.22
C THR A 171 7.82 6.06 7.14
N TYR A 172 7.56 7.32 6.76
CA TYR A 172 7.91 8.49 7.56
C TYR A 172 6.65 9.23 7.96
N LYS A 173 6.52 9.55 9.24
CA LYS A 173 5.42 10.36 9.77
C LYS A 173 5.94 11.68 10.29
N TYR A 174 5.24 12.76 9.98
CA TYR A 174 5.50 14.09 10.53
C TYR A 174 4.32 14.52 11.39
N TYR A 175 4.60 14.99 12.60
CA TYR A 175 3.59 15.51 13.51
C TYR A 175 4.19 16.57 14.43
N PHE A 176 3.33 17.46 14.92
CA PHE A 176 3.75 18.38 15.98
C PHE A 176 3.89 17.63 17.28
N SER A 177 4.96 17.96 18.00
CA SER A 177 5.39 17.19 19.14
C SER A 177 5.95 18.06 20.24
N ASP A 178 6.11 17.48 21.41
CA ASP A 178 6.94 18.05 22.46
C ASP A 178 8.44 17.81 22.16
N ASN A 179 9.31 18.26 23.06
CA ASN A 179 10.75 18.07 22.94
C ASN A 179 11.21 16.61 23.14
N GLN A 180 10.31 15.68 23.45
CA GLN A 180 10.56 14.25 23.59
C GLN A 180 9.99 13.45 22.39
N GLY A 181 9.34 14.12 21.44
CA GLY A 181 8.73 13.49 20.28
C GLY A 181 7.40 12.80 20.60
N ASN A 182 6.74 13.18 21.69
CA ASN A 182 5.35 12.78 21.93
C ASN A 182 4.43 13.63 21.07
N ILE A 183 3.42 13.00 20.48
CA ILE A 183 2.44 13.68 19.63
C ILE A 183 1.66 14.68 20.48
N ILE A 184 1.75 15.97 20.14
CA ILE A 184 0.86 17.02 20.67
C ILE A 184 -0.33 17.17 19.73
N ASP A 185 -0.04 17.21 18.43
CA ASP A 185 -1.05 17.36 17.39
C ASP A 185 -0.53 16.75 16.07
N SER A 186 -1.46 16.16 15.32
CA SER A 186 -1.22 15.61 13.99
C SER A 186 -2.06 16.44 13.03
N PRO A 187 -1.56 17.59 12.55
CA PRO A 187 -2.38 18.55 11.85
C PRO A 187 -2.95 17.95 10.55
N ASP A 188 -4.14 18.43 10.16
CA ASP A 188 -4.74 18.36 8.83
C ASP A 188 -3.89 19.04 7.73
N ASN A 189 -2.57 19.10 7.91
CA ASN A 189 -1.67 19.61 6.90
C ASN A 189 -1.19 18.44 6.04
N GLN A 190 -1.89 18.23 4.94
CA GLN A 190 -1.39 17.42 3.84
C GLN A 190 0.06 17.82 3.47
N ALA A 191 0.50 19.07 3.67
CA ALA A 191 1.89 19.53 3.44
C ALA A 191 2.95 18.87 4.33
N LEU A 192 2.63 18.52 5.59
CA LEU A 192 3.54 17.78 6.47
C LEU A 192 3.52 16.28 6.14
N GLN A 193 2.38 15.79 5.65
CA GLN A 193 2.24 14.43 5.12
C GLN A 193 2.72 14.29 3.66
N TYR A 194 3.08 15.38 2.96
CA TYR A 194 3.33 15.39 1.50
C TYR A 194 4.74 15.01 1.05
N ILE A 195 5.48 14.26 1.87
CA ILE A 195 6.47 13.34 1.29
C ILE A 195 5.73 12.11 0.67
N GLU A 196 4.42 11.99 0.93
CA GLU A 196 3.53 11.00 0.34
C GLU A 196 3.02 11.45 -1.05
N ARG A 197 3.70 11.00 -2.11
CA ARG A 197 3.25 11.14 -3.51
C ARG A 197 1.81 10.64 -3.68
N HIS A 198 0.93 11.51 -4.16
CA HIS A 198 -0.37 11.13 -4.71
C HIS A 198 -0.21 10.09 -5.82
N VAL A 199 -0.81 8.93 -5.61
CA VAL A 199 -0.97 7.90 -6.63
C VAL A 199 -2.17 8.24 -7.49
N LYS A 200 -1.91 9.02 -8.56
CA LYS A 200 -2.84 9.23 -9.68
C LYS A 200 -2.42 8.32 -10.85
N GLU A 201 -3.24 8.19 -11.89
CA GLU A 201 -2.93 7.49 -13.16
C GLU A 201 -1.55 7.84 -13.76
N GLU A 202 -1.02 9.03 -13.48
CA GLU A 202 0.34 9.41 -13.86
C GLU A 202 1.42 8.57 -13.19
N VAL A 203 1.23 8.09 -11.96
CA VAL A 203 2.18 7.21 -11.28
C VAL A 203 2.16 5.82 -11.92
N ILE A 204 0.99 5.33 -12.33
CA ILE A 204 0.89 4.11 -13.16
C ILE A 204 1.65 4.31 -14.48
N ARG A 205 1.48 5.46 -15.16
CA ARG A 205 2.29 5.80 -16.36
C ARG A 205 3.79 5.95 -16.07
N ASP A 206 4.17 6.50 -14.93
CA ASP A 206 5.57 6.69 -14.54
C ASP A 206 6.23 5.34 -14.10
N ILE A 207 5.45 4.38 -13.58
CA ILE A 207 5.82 2.96 -13.44
C ILE A 207 6.03 2.33 -14.83
N ILE A 208 5.05 2.46 -15.73
CA ILE A 208 5.11 1.91 -17.11
C ILE A 208 6.31 2.47 -17.89
N SER A 209 6.65 3.75 -17.69
CA SER A 209 7.74 4.42 -18.41
C SER A 209 9.09 4.38 -17.68
N SER A 210 9.23 3.54 -16.64
CA SER A 210 10.47 3.34 -15.86
C SER A 210 11.07 4.63 -15.29
N LYS A 211 10.22 5.65 -15.05
CA LYS A 211 10.64 6.93 -14.47
C LYS A 211 10.73 6.89 -12.95
N ILE A 212 10.14 5.86 -12.35
CA ILE A 212 10.31 5.53 -10.95
C ILE A 212 11.42 4.47 -10.87
N PRO A 213 12.49 4.73 -10.10
CA PRO A 213 13.51 3.73 -9.80
C PRO A 213 12.89 2.42 -9.29
N GLU A 214 13.43 1.29 -9.75
CA GLU A 214 12.89 -0.05 -9.47
C GLU A 214 12.90 -0.38 -7.98
N ASP A 215 13.91 0.10 -7.25
CA ASP A 215 14.02 0.02 -5.80
C ASP A 215 12.87 0.73 -5.06
N ILE A 216 12.29 1.78 -5.65
CA ILE A 216 11.14 2.48 -5.07
C ILE A 216 9.85 1.70 -5.34
N ILE A 217 9.68 1.14 -6.54
CA ILE A 217 8.51 0.30 -6.90
C ILE A 217 8.48 -0.97 -6.05
N LEU A 218 9.66 -1.52 -5.75
CA LEU A 218 9.86 -2.71 -4.91
C LEU A 218 9.87 -2.40 -3.40
N SER A 219 9.57 -1.17 -2.97
CA SER A 219 9.45 -0.87 -1.54
C SER A 219 8.07 -1.25 -1.00
N LYS A 220 8.02 -1.92 0.16
CA LYS A 220 6.75 -2.32 0.80
C LYS A 220 5.87 -1.11 1.15
N THR A 221 6.49 0.02 1.47
CA THR A 221 5.80 1.30 1.66
C THR A 221 5.09 1.78 0.41
N PHE A 222 5.77 1.75 -0.74
CA PHE A 222 5.16 2.18 -1.99
C PHE A 222 3.94 1.31 -2.29
N ALA A 223 4.09 -0.02 -2.27
CA ALA A 223 2.99 -0.93 -2.53
C ALA A 223 1.79 -0.71 -1.58
N LYS A 224 2.03 -0.50 -0.28
CA LYS A 224 0.97 -0.26 0.70
C LYS A 224 0.22 1.06 0.44
N ILE A 225 0.94 2.17 0.30
CA ILE A 225 0.34 3.51 0.10
C ILE A 225 -0.35 3.59 -1.26
N PHE A 226 0.27 3.00 -2.28
CA PHE A 226 -0.25 2.99 -3.63
C PHE A 226 -1.56 2.22 -3.72
N VAL A 227 -1.69 1.12 -2.97
CA VAL A 227 -2.85 0.25 -3.11
C VAL A 227 -4.01 0.64 -2.19
N GLU A 228 -3.75 1.28 -1.04
CA GLU A 228 -4.79 1.89 -0.20
C GLU A 228 -5.62 2.95 -0.94
N LYS A 229 -5.07 3.55 -2.00
CA LYS A 229 -5.71 4.64 -2.77
C LYS A 229 -6.10 4.24 -4.21
N THR A 230 -5.88 2.99 -4.64
CA THR A 230 -6.25 2.53 -6.00
C THR A 230 -7.67 1.99 -6.11
N THR A 231 -8.33 2.33 -7.21
CA THR A 231 -9.63 1.78 -7.64
C THR A 231 -9.48 0.43 -8.35
N HIS A 232 -10.58 -0.31 -8.51
CA HIS A 232 -10.58 -1.61 -9.20
C HIS A 232 -10.02 -1.53 -10.64
N ASN A 233 -10.39 -0.50 -11.41
CA ASN A 233 -9.87 -0.30 -12.77
C ASN A 233 -8.35 -0.01 -12.81
N GLN A 234 -7.81 0.56 -11.74
CA GLN A 234 -6.37 0.82 -11.64
C GLN A 234 -5.62 -0.48 -11.34
N LEU A 235 -6.17 -1.38 -10.52
CA LEU A 235 -5.60 -2.70 -10.25
C LEU A 235 -5.44 -3.54 -11.52
N GLU A 236 -6.41 -3.49 -12.43
CA GLU A 236 -6.31 -4.14 -13.74
C GLU A 236 -5.13 -3.60 -14.57
N THR A 237 -4.95 -2.28 -14.58
CA THR A 237 -3.83 -1.66 -15.31
C THR A 237 -2.48 -2.03 -14.69
N ILE A 238 -2.41 -2.11 -13.36
CA ILE A 238 -1.21 -2.48 -12.61
C ILE A 238 -0.84 -3.94 -12.87
N ALA A 239 -1.82 -4.85 -12.80
CA ALA A 239 -1.64 -6.27 -13.10
C ALA A 239 -1.01 -6.51 -14.47
N ASN A 240 -1.43 -5.74 -15.48
CA ASN A 240 -0.91 -5.84 -16.85
C ASN A 240 0.45 -5.16 -17.06
N THR A 241 0.89 -4.34 -16.10
CA THR A 241 2.10 -3.52 -16.23
C THR A 241 3.30 -4.13 -15.50
N LEU A 242 3.09 -4.62 -14.28
CA LEU A 242 4.17 -5.04 -13.41
C LEU A 242 4.76 -6.38 -13.86
N ASN A 243 6.08 -6.51 -13.72
CA ASN A 243 6.76 -7.80 -13.88
C ASN A 243 6.50 -8.71 -12.66
N SER A 244 6.91 -9.97 -12.75
CA SER A 244 6.65 -10.96 -11.70
C SER A 244 7.26 -10.59 -10.34
N ASP A 245 8.47 -10.04 -10.31
CA ASP A 245 9.17 -9.67 -9.07
C ASP A 245 8.46 -8.48 -8.39
N GLN A 246 7.99 -7.53 -9.19
CA GLN A 246 7.21 -6.39 -8.72
C GLN A 246 5.83 -6.80 -8.20
N LEU A 247 5.16 -7.71 -8.90
CA LEU A 247 3.86 -8.25 -8.47
C LEU A 247 3.96 -8.96 -7.13
N GLN A 248 5.04 -9.69 -6.87
CA GLN A 248 5.26 -10.34 -5.58
C GLN A 248 5.31 -9.32 -4.44
N VAL A 249 6.17 -8.31 -4.55
CA VAL A 249 6.30 -7.27 -3.52
C VAL A 249 4.97 -6.57 -3.28
N PHE A 250 4.24 -6.29 -4.37
CA PHE A 250 2.90 -5.71 -4.29
C PHE A 250 1.98 -6.62 -3.50
N ALA A 251 1.83 -7.88 -3.90
CA ALA A 251 0.97 -8.88 -3.28
C ALA A 251 1.23 -9.07 -1.78
N GLU A 252 2.49 -9.08 -1.35
CA GLU A 252 2.87 -9.17 0.08
C GLU A 252 2.39 -7.96 0.91
N SER A 253 2.27 -6.79 0.26
CA SER A 253 1.95 -5.54 0.94
C SER A 253 0.45 -5.25 0.98
N LEU A 254 -0.37 -6.04 0.29
CA LEU A 254 -1.82 -5.84 0.19
C LEU A 254 -2.56 -6.41 1.39
N THR A 255 -3.71 -5.81 1.72
CA THR A 255 -4.72 -6.51 2.52
C THR A 255 -5.33 -7.66 1.70
N ASP A 256 -5.95 -8.64 2.36
CA ASP A 256 -6.49 -9.82 1.68
C ASP A 256 -7.57 -9.48 0.64
N ASN A 257 -8.41 -8.48 0.93
CA ASN A 257 -9.43 -8.00 -0.01
C ASN A 257 -8.83 -7.31 -1.24
N GLN A 258 -7.78 -6.51 -1.04
CA GLN A 258 -7.07 -5.86 -2.16
C GLN A 258 -6.33 -6.87 -3.00
N PHE A 259 -5.72 -7.87 -2.34
CA PHE A 259 -5.02 -8.93 -3.04
C PHE A 259 -5.96 -9.76 -3.90
N LEU A 260 -7.13 -10.14 -3.37
CA LEU A 260 -8.16 -10.82 -4.14
C LEU A 260 -8.59 -9.99 -5.37
N ALA A 261 -8.79 -8.69 -5.20
CA ALA A 261 -9.14 -7.80 -6.31
C ALA A 261 -8.03 -7.65 -7.36
N LEU A 262 -6.75 -7.69 -6.97
CA LEU A 262 -5.62 -7.72 -7.92
C LEU A 262 -5.60 -9.04 -8.68
N VAL A 263 -5.82 -10.14 -7.96
CA VAL A 263 -5.77 -11.51 -8.45
C VAL A 263 -6.80 -11.77 -9.55
N ASP A 264 -7.98 -11.15 -9.50
CA ASP A 264 -9.01 -11.21 -10.55
C ASP A 264 -8.52 -10.70 -11.92
N HIS A 265 -7.43 -9.93 -11.96
CA HIS A 265 -6.86 -9.35 -13.16
C HIS A 265 -5.54 -9.98 -13.61
N LEU A 266 -5.06 -11.00 -12.90
CA LEU A 266 -3.79 -11.66 -13.23
C LEU A 266 -3.98 -12.76 -14.27
N THR A 267 -3.01 -12.86 -15.17
CA THR A 267 -2.94 -13.99 -16.12
C THR A 267 -2.55 -15.28 -15.42
N ASP A 268 -2.87 -16.43 -16.02
CA ASP A 268 -2.49 -17.75 -15.50
C ASP A 268 -0.98 -17.89 -15.24
N HIS A 269 -0.16 -17.27 -16.08
CA HIS A 269 1.30 -17.25 -15.94
C HIS A 269 1.76 -16.43 -14.73
N GLN A 270 1.14 -15.26 -14.50
CA GLN A 270 1.44 -14.42 -13.34
C GLN A 270 0.99 -15.08 -12.03
N LEU A 271 -0.19 -15.69 -12.03
CA LEU A 271 -0.68 -16.48 -10.89
C LEU A 271 0.29 -17.61 -10.57
N GLN A 272 0.72 -18.38 -11.57
CA GLN A 272 1.70 -19.44 -11.37
C GLN A 272 3.00 -18.89 -10.77
N THR A 273 3.53 -17.78 -11.28
CA THR A 273 4.76 -17.19 -10.74
C THR A 273 4.62 -16.76 -9.28
N LEU A 274 3.52 -16.08 -8.94
CA LEU A 274 3.24 -15.66 -7.56
C LEU A 274 3.11 -16.85 -6.61
N THR A 275 2.58 -17.98 -7.08
CA THR A 275 2.39 -19.15 -6.21
C THR A 275 3.70 -19.77 -5.72
N HIS A 276 4.83 -19.50 -6.38
CA HIS A 276 6.15 -19.97 -5.96
C HIS A 276 6.87 -19.01 -5.01
N THR A 277 6.40 -17.77 -4.89
CA THR A 277 7.12 -16.72 -4.17
C THR A 277 6.37 -16.21 -2.95
N LEU A 278 5.05 -16.36 -2.91
CA LEU A 278 4.22 -15.93 -1.78
C LEU A 278 4.29 -16.88 -0.59
N ASP A 279 4.09 -16.31 0.59
CA ASP A 279 3.97 -17.08 1.82
C ASP A 279 2.68 -17.94 1.84
N PRO A 280 2.65 -19.02 2.64
CA PRO A 280 1.47 -19.89 2.75
C PRO A 280 0.17 -19.18 3.20
N GLU A 281 0.28 -18.10 3.99
CA GLU A 281 -0.86 -17.34 4.48
C GLU A 281 -1.51 -16.48 3.38
N LYS A 282 -0.75 -16.05 2.38
CA LYS A 282 -1.25 -15.37 1.17
C LYS A 282 -1.71 -16.38 0.12
N LEU A 283 -1.05 -17.52 0.01
CA LEU A 283 -1.45 -18.59 -0.92
C LEU A 283 -2.89 -19.05 -0.69
N ARG A 284 -3.38 -19.09 0.55
CA ARG A 284 -4.76 -19.49 0.86
C ARG A 284 -5.84 -18.66 0.14
N ILE A 285 -5.52 -17.44 -0.27
CA ILE A 285 -6.44 -16.53 -0.97
C ILE A 285 -6.56 -16.92 -2.45
N ILE A 286 -5.45 -17.36 -3.05
CA ILE A 286 -5.36 -17.69 -4.48
C ILE A 286 -5.75 -19.14 -4.72
N VAL A 287 -5.43 -20.04 -3.80
CA VAL A 287 -5.68 -21.48 -3.94
C VAL A 287 -7.11 -21.80 -4.42
N PRO A 288 -8.19 -21.21 -3.87
CA PRO A 288 -9.55 -21.50 -4.31
C PRO A 288 -9.88 -21.15 -5.76
N ILE A 289 -9.08 -20.28 -6.40
CA ILE A 289 -9.34 -19.81 -7.78
C ILE A 289 -8.45 -20.51 -8.82
N LEU A 290 -7.39 -21.22 -8.39
CA LEU A 290 -6.49 -21.91 -9.30
C LEU A 290 -7.19 -23.06 -10.04
N ASN A 291 -6.82 -23.26 -11.31
CA ASN A 291 -7.26 -24.40 -12.09
C ASN A 291 -6.44 -25.67 -11.76
N LYS A 292 -6.85 -26.83 -12.31
CA LYS A 292 -6.22 -28.13 -12.00
C LYS A 292 -4.73 -28.20 -12.36
N ASP A 293 -4.34 -27.61 -13.48
CA ASP A 293 -2.95 -27.62 -13.93
C ASP A 293 -2.07 -26.73 -13.05
N GLN A 294 -2.59 -25.57 -12.64
CA GLN A 294 -1.94 -24.68 -11.68
C GLN A 294 -1.77 -25.35 -10.31
N ILE A 295 -2.78 -26.06 -9.82
CA ILE A 295 -2.69 -26.82 -8.56
C ILE A 295 -1.60 -27.90 -8.66
N THR A 296 -1.57 -28.62 -9.77
CA THR A 296 -0.55 -29.65 -10.03
C THR A 296 0.86 -29.05 -9.99
N ASN A 297 1.07 -27.91 -10.64
CA ASN A 297 2.38 -27.27 -10.64
C ASN A 297 2.75 -26.71 -9.26
N LEU A 298 1.81 -26.03 -8.59
CA LEU A 298 2.01 -25.50 -7.23
C LEU A 298 2.45 -26.61 -6.27
N VAL A 299 1.72 -27.72 -6.23
CA VAL A 299 1.96 -28.80 -5.28
C VAL A 299 3.31 -29.50 -5.49
N LYS A 300 3.83 -29.53 -6.72
CA LYS A 300 5.16 -30.11 -7.00
C LYS A 300 6.30 -29.32 -6.35
N ASP A 301 6.12 -28.01 -6.23
CA ASP A 301 7.17 -27.10 -5.78
C ASP A 301 7.07 -26.77 -4.29
N LEU A 302 5.98 -27.16 -3.63
CA LEU A 302 5.79 -26.99 -2.19
C LEU A 302 6.33 -28.17 -1.37
N ASN A 303 6.89 -27.86 -0.20
CA ASN A 303 7.20 -28.87 0.80
C ASN A 303 5.92 -29.34 1.53
N LEU A 304 6.04 -30.43 2.30
CA LEU A 304 4.88 -31.03 2.97
C LEU A 304 4.17 -30.07 3.93
N ASP A 305 4.89 -29.25 4.68
CA ASP A 305 4.30 -28.34 5.66
C ASP A 305 3.50 -27.23 4.97
N GLN A 306 4.02 -26.70 3.87
CA GLN A 306 3.31 -25.72 3.04
C GLN A 306 2.06 -26.34 2.39
N VAL A 307 2.16 -27.57 1.89
CA VAL A 307 1.03 -28.32 1.36
C VAL A 307 -0.05 -28.48 2.43
N LYS A 308 0.32 -28.89 3.65
CA LYS A 308 -0.60 -29.01 4.79
C LYS A 308 -1.26 -27.68 5.16
N ALA A 309 -0.55 -26.56 5.06
CA ALA A 309 -1.08 -25.23 5.36
C ALA A 309 -2.17 -24.79 4.36
N ILE A 310 -2.03 -25.11 3.07
CA ILE A 310 -3.00 -24.68 2.04
C ILE A 310 -4.13 -25.69 1.81
N PHE A 311 -3.96 -26.93 2.26
CA PHE A 311 -4.94 -28.02 2.09
C PHE A 311 -6.37 -27.68 2.52
N PRO A 312 -6.61 -27.04 3.68
CA PRO A 312 -7.98 -26.67 4.11
C PRO A 312 -8.69 -25.72 3.16
N HIS A 313 -7.95 -25.08 2.25
CA HIS A 313 -8.46 -24.09 1.31
C HIS A 313 -8.71 -24.65 -0.08
N PHE A 314 -8.34 -25.92 -0.34
CA PHE A 314 -8.66 -26.57 -1.60
C PHE A 314 -10.15 -26.88 -1.74
N LYS A 315 -10.69 -26.64 -2.93
CA LYS A 315 -11.92 -27.29 -3.37
C LYS A 315 -11.67 -28.79 -3.55
N MET A 316 -12.75 -29.57 -3.50
CA MET A 316 -12.66 -31.03 -3.54
C MET A 316 -11.89 -31.58 -4.76
N ASP A 317 -12.11 -31.00 -5.94
CA ASP A 317 -11.43 -31.41 -7.17
C ASP A 317 -9.95 -31.00 -7.19
N GLN A 318 -9.62 -29.83 -6.65
CA GLN A 318 -8.23 -29.37 -6.46
C GLN A 318 -7.49 -30.27 -5.46
N PHE A 319 -8.14 -30.60 -4.34
CA PHE A 319 -7.60 -31.50 -3.32
C PHE A 319 -7.25 -32.86 -3.91
N MET A 320 -8.16 -33.44 -4.71
CA MET A 320 -7.89 -34.71 -5.39
C MET A 320 -6.70 -34.63 -6.35
N GLU A 321 -6.51 -33.50 -7.03
CA GLU A 321 -5.38 -33.32 -7.93
C GLU A 321 -4.04 -33.14 -7.18
N ALA A 322 -4.07 -32.41 -6.06
CA ALA A 322 -2.92 -32.28 -5.16
C ALA A 322 -2.48 -33.65 -4.63
N ILE A 323 -3.43 -34.49 -4.18
CA ILE A 323 -3.15 -35.82 -3.64
C ILE A 323 -2.53 -36.76 -4.69
N LYS A 324 -2.93 -36.66 -5.96
CA LYS A 324 -2.28 -37.42 -7.04
C LYS A 324 -0.85 -36.98 -7.31
N THR A 325 -0.58 -35.70 -7.08
CA THR A 325 0.67 -35.04 -7.47
C THR A 325 1.78 -35.22 -6.44
N ILE A 326 1.47 -35.18 -5.14
CA ILE A 326 2.48 -35.34 -4.08
C ILE A 326 3.19 -36.70 -4.16
N SER A 327 4.42 -36.76 -3.68
CA SER A 327 5.20 -38.01 -3.57
C SER A 327 4.55 -39.02 -2.61
N ASN A 328 4.99 -40.28 -2.68
CA ASN A 328 4.53 -41.31 -1.74
C ASN A 328 4.90 -40.97 -0.29
N ASP A 329 6.08 -40.40 -0.04
CA ASP A 329 6.53 -40.05 1.31
C ASP A 329 5.67 -38.92 1.89
N GLN A 330 5.41 -37.86 1.11
CA GLN A 330 4.50 -36.79 1.48
C GLN A 330 3.08 -37.31 1.75
N PHE A 331 2.62 -38.25 0.91
CA PHE A 331 1.32 -38.87 1.07
C PHE A 331 1.22 -39.67 2.39
N VAL A 332 2.21 -40.52 2.71
CA VAL A 332 2.25 -41.25 3.98
C VAL A 332 2.19 -40.30 5.17
N GLU A 333 2.99 -39.24 5.14
CA GLU A 333 3.06 -38.23 6.21
C GLU A 333 1.79 -37.38 6.34
N LEU A 334 0.98 -37.30 5.28
CA LEU A 334 -0.33 -36.64 5.31
C LEU A 334 -1.41 -37.57 5.90
N ILE A 335 -1.35 -38.86 5.57
CA ILE A 335 -2.36 -39.85 5.95
C ILE A 335 -2.21 -40.36 7.37
N LYS A 336 -0.99 -40.46 7.90
CA LYS A 336 -0.73 -41.04 9.23
C LYS A 336 -1.59 -40.45 10.35
N ASP A 337 -1.88 -39.15 10.27
CA ASP A 337 -2.65 -38.39 11.28
C ASP A 337 -3.97 -37.82 10.72
N ALA A 338 -4.36 -38.19 9.50
CA ALA A 338 -5.57 -37.66 8.86
C ALA A 338 -6.85 -38.06 9.61
N SER A 339 -7.87 -37.21 9.56
CA SER A 339 -9.19 -37.54 10.08
C SER A 339 -9.87 -38.63 9.24
N GLU A 340 -10.86 -39.30 9.82
CA GLU A 340 -11.66 -40.29 9.11
C GLU A 340 -12.35 -39.69 7.87
N GLU A 341 -12.79 -38.44 7.95
CA GLU A 341 -13.39 -37.71 6.82
C GLU A 341 -12.42 -37.58 5.65
N VAL A 342 -11.18 -37.13 5.90
CA VAL A 342 -10.15 -37.01 4.86
C VAL A 342 -9.84 -38.37 4.25
N ILE A 343 -9.70 -39.40 5.08
CA ILE A 343 -9.46 -40.78 4.62
C ILE A 343 -10.61 -41.23 3.72
N ASN A 344 -11.87 -41.01 4.12
CA ASN A 344 -13.05 -41.40 3.35
C ASN A 344 -13.13 -40.70 1.99
N VAL A 345 -12.71 -39.44 1.91
CA VAL A 345 -12.66 -38.67 0.67
C VAL A 345 -11.61 -39.21 -0.31
N ILE A 346 -10.40 -39.49 0.16
CA ILE A 346 -9.32 -39.99 -0.71
C ILE A 346 -9.41 -41.49 -1.00
N PHE A 347 -10.28 -42.22 -0.30
CA PHE A 347 -10.42 -43.68 -0.42
C PHE A 347 -11.05 -44.08 -1.76
N GLY A 348 -10.24 -43.96 -2.82
CA GLY A 348 -10.55 -44.27 -4.20
C GLY A 348 -9.33 -44.83 -4.93
N GLU A 349 -9.22 -44.57 -6.22
CA GLU A 349 -8.11 -45.06 -7.05
C GLU A 349 -6.73 -44.58 -6.56
N THR A 350 -6.64 -43.34 -6.08
CA THR A 350 -5.39 -42.76 -5.60
C THR A 350 -4.87 -43.43 -4.33
N MET A 351 -5.74 -43.70 -3.35
CA MET A 351 -5.31 -44.41 -2.14
C MET A 351 -4.98 -45.87 -2.44
N ARG A 352 -5.81 -46.55 -3.26
CA ARG A 352 -5.59 -47.97 -3.62
C ARG A 352 -4.22 -48.21 -4.25
N SER A 353 -3.83 -47.38 -5.21
CA SER A 353 -2.53 -47.50 -5.88
C SER A 353 -1.32 -47.25 -4.95
N ARG A 354 -1.53 -46.59 -3.81
CA ARG A 354 -0.49 -46.25 -2.83
C ARG A 354 -0.58 -47.04 -1.51
N LEU A 355 -1.55 -47.96 -1.39
CA LEU A 355 -1.73 -48.81 -0.21
C LEU A 355 -0.48 -49.63 0.15
N PRO A 356 0.22 -50.28 -0.80
CA PRO A 356 1.42 -51.06 -0.46
C PRO A 356 2.49 -50.20 0.23
N VAL A 357 2.70 -48.96 -0.24
CA VAL A 357 3.68 -48.04 0.34
C VAL A 357 3.24 -47.56 1.72
N LEU A 358 1.94 -47.27 1.92
CA LEU A 358 1.40 -46.93 3.25
C LEU A 358 1.67 -48.04 4.27
N VAL A 359 1.38 -49.30 3.93
CA VAL A 359 1.54 -50.44 4.84
C VAL A 359 3.00 -50.79 5.08
N ALA A 360 3.86 -50.65 4.06
CA ALA A 360 5.29 -50.84 4.22
C ALA A 360 5.89 -49.81 5.21
N THR A 361 5.51 -48.53 5.07
CA THR A 361 6.12 -47.41 5.79
C THR A 361 5.53 -47.17 7.18
N LEU A 362 4.21 -47.25 7.36
CA LEU A 362 3.57 -47.03 8.66
C LEU A 362 3.91 -48.15 9.65
N LYS A 363 4.16 -47.80 10.91
CA LYS A 363 4.56 -48.74 11.97
C LYS A 363 3.48 -48.85 13.05
N GLY A 364 3.30 -50.06 13.58
CA GLY A 364 2.50 -50.38 14.77
C GLY A 364 1.23 -49.55 14.91
N ASP A 365 1.24 -48.66 15.90
CA ASP A 365 0.10 -47.82 16.29
C ASP A 365 -0.42 -46.91 15.16
N GLN A 366 0.44 -46.41 14.27
CA GLN A 366 0.01 -45.54 13.16
C GLN A 366 -0.79 -46.32 12.11
N LEU A 367 -0.34 -47.54 11.80
CA LEU A 367 -1.03 -48.41 10.86
C LEU A 367 -2.35 -48.91 11.49
N HIS A 368 -2.33 -49.27 12.78
CA HIS A 368 -3.54 -49.66 13.51
C HIS A 368 -4.57 -48.52 13.56
N ASN A 369 -4.13 -47.28 13.84
CA ASN A 369 -4.99 -46.10 13.83
C ASN A 369 -5.60 -45.83 12.45
N LEU A 370 -4.82 -46.01 11.37
CA LEU A 370 -5.34 -45.90 10.00
C LEU A 370 -6.41 -46.97 9.71
N ILE A 371 -6.13 -48.23 10.06
CA ILE A 371 -7.03 -49.37 9.88
C ILE A 371 -8.36 -49.16 10.62
N ASN A 372 -8.31 -48.66 11.86
CA ASN A 372 -9.51 -48.43 12.68
C ASN A 372 -10.43 -47.32 12.14
N LYS A 373 -9.94 -46.48 11.24
CA LYS A 373 -10.72 -45.44 10.55
C LYS A 373 -11.35 -45.94 9.24
N LEU A 374 -11.13 -47.19 8.86
CA LEU A 374 -11.69 -47.78 7.64
C LEU A 374 -12.89 -48.65 7.97
N ASP A 375 -13.99 -48.49 7.22
CA ASP A 375 -15.14 -49.38 7.31
C ASP A 375 -14.85 -50.78 6.72
N ASP A 376 -15.72 -51.75 7.00
CA ASP A 376 -15.58 -53.14 6.55
C ASP A 376 -15.38 -53.30 5.04
N LYS A 377 -16.01 -52.45 4.21
CA LYS A 377 -15.86 -52.51 2.75
C LYS A 377 -14.48 -52.03 2.33
N LYS A 378 -13.99 -50.96 2.96
CA LYS A 378 -12.65 -50.41 2.73
C LYS A 378 -11.58 -51.40 3.20
N LEU A 379 -11.76 -52.01 4.36
CA LEU A 379 -10.86 -53.06 4.88
C LEU A 379 -10.78 -54.27 3.95
N ALA A 380 -11.90 -54.71 3.39
CA ALA A 380 -11.92 -55.80 2.42
C ALA A 380 -11.10 -55.47 1.15
N ILE A 381 -11.12 -54.22 0.70
CA ILE A 381 -10.28 -53.76 -0.41
C ILE A 381 -8.80 -53.79 -0.01
N VAL A 382 -8.45 -53.23 1.15
CA VAL A 382 -7.06 -53.25 1.63
C VAL A 382 -6.51 -54.68 1.75
N ALA A 383 -7.30 -55.60 2.31
CA ALA A 383 -6.94 -57.01 2.42
C ALA A 383 -6.72 -57.69 1.06
N ARG A 384 -7.46 -57.28 0.02
CA ARG A 384 -7.34 -57.81 -1.34
C ARG A 384 -6.13 -57.24 -2.08
N GLU A 385 -5.82 -55.96 -1.91
CA GLU A 385 -4.71 -55.30 -2.61
C GLU A 385 -3.34 -55.65 -2.00
N LEU A 386 -3.28 -56.09 -0.74
CA LEU A 386 -2.05 -56.42 0.00
C LEU A 386 -1.78 -57.94 0.09
N THR A 387 -2.23 -58.72 -0.90
CA THR A 387 -2.26 -60.19 -0.84
C THR A 387 -0.92 -60.87 -0.49
N ASP A 388 0.22 -60.23 -0.73
CA ASP A 388 1.56 -60.76 -0.40
C ASP A 388 2.12 -60.26 0.95
N ASP A 389 1.66 -59.11 1.46
CA ASP A 389 2.03 -58.56 2.78
C ASP A 389 1.08 -58.99 3.92
N LEU A 390 0.24 -60.00 3.63
CA LEU A 390 -0.87 -60.46 4.45
C LEU A 390 -0.49 -60.88 5.87
N ILE A 391 0.77 -61.27 6.11
CA ILE A 391 1.27 -61.69 7.43
C ILE A 391 1.28 -60.50 8.40
N ARG A 392 1.73 -59.33 7.96
CA ARG A 392 1.76 -58.10 8.78
C ARG A 392 0.36 -57.53 8.98
N PHE A 393 -0.48 -57.62 7.95
CA PHE A 393 -1.87 -57.14 7.99
C PHE A 393 -2.77 -58.01 8.89
N ARG A 394 -2.66 -59.35 8.83
CA ARG A 394 -3.39 -60.26 9.73
C ARG A 394 -3.03 -60.07 11.20
N TRP A 395 -1.77 -59.79 11.50
CA TRP A 395 -1.31 -59.58 12.88
C TRP A 395 -1.97 -58.34 13.53
N LEU A 396 -2.27 -57.31 12.73
CA LEU A 396 -2.88 -56.05 13.18
C LEU A 396 -4.41 -56.08 13.30
N LEU A 397 -5.09 -56.99 12.60
CA LEU A 397 -6.54 -57.22 12.72
C LEU A 397 -6.90 -58.19 13.87
N SER A 398 -5.90 -58.76 14.55
CA SER A 398 -6.07 -59.75 15.63
C SER A 398 -6.06 -59.11 17.03
N PHE A 399 -5.92 -57.79 17.10
CA PHE A 399 -6.03 -56.93 18.28
C PHE A 399 -7.07 -55.85 17.99
#